data_AF-A0A3N4N3U5-F1
#
_entry.id   AF-A0A3N4N3U5-F1
#
_cell.length_a   1.000
_cell.length_b   1.000
_cell.length_c   1.000
_cell.angle_alpha   90.00
_cell.angle_beta   90.00
_cell.angle_gamma   90.00
#
_symmetry.space_group_name_H-M   'P 1'
#
loop_
_entity.id
_entity.type
_entity.pdbx_description
1 polymer ?
#
loop_
_entity_poly.entity_id
_entity_poly.type
_entity_poly.pdbx_seq_one_letter_code
_entity_poly.pdbx_strand_id
1 'polypeptide(L)' 'NKACREIFERITNKGKSKKLALIAVSNKLLKQAFAIAKSGLPYDETYVSVLSK' A
#
# COMPACT_ATOMS: atom_id res chain seq x y z
N ASN A 1 3.34 -6.10 6.53
CA ASN A 1 3.17 -4.96 5.59
C ASN A 1 3.93 -3.71 6.08
N LYS A 2 5.25 -3.69 5.88
CA LYS A 2 6.14 -2.59 6.31
C LYS A 2 5.78 -1.27 5.62
N ALA A 3 5.49 -1.32 4.32
CA ALA A 3 5.20 -0.14 3.51
C ALA A 3 3.92 0.61 3.95
N CYS A 4 2.89 -0.06 4.46
CA CYS A 4 1.71 0.62 5.01
C CYS A 4 2.04 1.38 6.30
N ARG A 5 2.88 0.81 7.18
CA ARG A 5 3.34 1.49 8.39
C ARG A 5 4.15 2.74 8.05
N GLU A 6 5.09 2.62 7.11
CA GLU A 6 5.92 3.75 6.65
C GLU A 6 5.07 4.88 6.05
N ILE A 7 3.99 4.55 5.31
CA ILE A 7 3.06 5.56 4.77
C ILE A 7 2.33 6.30 5.90
N PHE A 8 1.84 5.56 6.89
CA PHE A 8 1.16 6.15 8.04
C PHE A 8 2.09 7.10 8.79
N GLU A 9 3.27 6.61 9.19
CA GLU A 9 4.28 7.38 9.92
C GLU A 9 4.71 8.62 9.13
N ARG A 10 4.96 8.48 7.82
CA ARG A 10 5.33 9.62 6.96
C ARG A 10 4.25 10.71 6.92
N ILE A 11 2.97 10.34 6.88
CA ILE A 11 1.86 11.30 6.84
C ILE A 11 1.69 11.98 8.19
N THR A 12 1.76 11.22 9.29
CA THR A 12 1.63 11.77 10.65
C THR A 12 2.83 12.63 11.03
N ASN A 13 4.06 12.26 10.63
CA ASN A 13 5.27 13.04 10.88
C ASN A 13 5.25 14.39 10.14
N LYS A 14 4.45 14.52 9.08
CA LYS A 14 4.17 15.80 8.40
C LYS A 14 3.08 16.63 9.08
N GLY A 15 2.65 16.26 10.30
CA GLY A 15 1.61 16.96 11.06
C GLY A 15 0.19 16.81 10.49
N LYS A 16 -0.05 15.86 9.57
CA LYS A 16 -1.38 15.63 9.01
C LYS A 16 -2.24 14.76 9.94
N SER A 17 -3.56 14.83 9.77
CA SER A 17 -4.49 14.08 10.60
C SER A 17 -4.31 12.56 10.45
N LYS A 18 -4.47 11.82 11.55
CA LYS A 18 -4.43 10.35 11.54
C LYS A 18 -5.50 9.75 10.63
N LYS A 19 -6.66 10.41 10.50
CA LYS A 19 -7.73 10.02 9.58
C LYS A 19 -7.24 9.99 8.12
N LEU A 20 -6.52 11.03 7.69
CA LEU A 20 -5.94 11.07 6.34
C LEU A 20 -4.90 9.95 6.14
N ALA A 21 -4.07 9.72 7.15
CA ALA A 21 -3.07 8.65 7.12
C ALA A 21 -3.72 7.26 6.97
N LEU A 22 -4.79 6.99 7.73
CA LEU A 22 -5.56 5.74 7.63
C LEU A 22 -6.21 5.59 6.25
N ILE A 23 -6.83 6.64 5.70
CA ILE A 23 -7.43 6.60 4.34
C ILE A 23 -6.37 6.26 3.30
N ALA A 24 -5.16 6.84 3.40
CA ALA A 24 -4.06 6.54 2.48
C ALA A 24 -3.60 5.08 2.57
N VAL A 25 -3.52 4.52 3.79
CA VAL A 25 -3.20 3.11 4.03
C VAL A 25 -4.29 2.21 3.45
N SER A 26 -5.57 2.50 3.71
CA SER A 26 -6.70 1.73 3.18
C SER A 26 -6.70 1.70 1.65
N ASN A 27 -6.48 2.85 1.00
CA ASN A 27 -6.40 2.92 -0.46
C ASN A 27 -5.25 2.08 -1.03
N LYS A 28 -4.09 2.02 -0.33
CA LYS A 28 -2.99 1.15 -0.73
C LYS A 28 -3.37 -0.34 -0.64
N LEU A 29 -3.98 -0.76 0.46
CA LEU A 29 -4.41 -2.15 0.66
C LEU A 29 -5.45 -2.59 -0.38
N LEU A 30 -6.42 -1.72 -0.68
CA LEU A 30 -7.42 -2.00 -1.71
C LEU A 30 -6.77 -2.24 -3.07
N LYS A 31 -5.83 -1.36 -3.49
CA LYS A 31 -5.10 -1.55 -4.75
C LYS A 31 -4.30 -2.86 -4.78
N GLN A 32 -3.69 -3.25 -3.66
CA GLN A 32 -2.98 -4.52 -3.56
C GLN A 32 -3.94 -5.71 -3.71
N ALA A 33 -5.10 -5.68 -3.04
CA ALA A 33 -6.12 -6.72 -3.14
C ALA A 33 -6.62 -6.88 -4.59
N PHE A 34 -6.92 -5.77 -5.27
CA PHE A 34 -7.33 -5.80 -6.68
C PHE A 34 -6.22 -6.31 -7.60
N ALA A 35 -4.94 -5.97 -7.35
CA ALA A 35 -3.82 -6.46 -8.15
C ALA A 35 -3.65 -7.98 -8.02
N ILE A 36 -3.78 -8.52 -6.81
CA ILE A 36 -3.73 -9.96 -6.54
C ILE A 36 -4.89 -10.66 -7.25
N ALA A 37 -6.12 -10.16 -7.04
CA ALA A 37 -7.31 -10.72 -7.67
C ALA A 37 -7.24 -10.72 -9.20
N LYS A 38 -6.65 -9.68 -9.80
CA LYS A 38 -6.51 -9.56 -11.26
C LYS A 38 -5.39 -10.41 -11.84
N SER A 39 -4.25 -10.52 -11.14
CA SER A 39 -3.09 -11.27 -11.63
C SER A 39 -3.22 -12.78 -11.45
N GLY A 40 -4.04 -13.23 -10.49
CA GLY A 40 -4.14 -14.64 -10.11
C GLY A 40 -2.88 -15.18 -9.40
N LEU A 41 -1.89 -14.31 -9.15
CA LEU A 41 -0.68 -14.68 -8.41
C LEU A 41 -0.95 -14.65 -6.91
N PRO A 42 -0.40 -15.59 -6.13
CA PRO A 42 -0.47 -15.54 -4.69
C PRO A 42 0.23 -14.28 -4.15
N TYR A 43 -0.16 -13.86 -2.94
CA TYR A 43 0.52 -12.76 -2.26
C TYR A 43 1.99 -13.10 -2.00
N ASP A 44 2.87 -12.19 -2.41
CA ASP A 44 4.30 -12.21 -2.11
C ASP A 44 4.70 -10.85 -1.55
N GLU A 45 5.25 -10.85 -0.33
CA GLU A 45 5.66 -9.64 0.36
C GLU A 45 6.88 -8.95 -0.28
N THR A 46 7.67 -9.70 -1.05
CA THR A 46 8.86 -9.24 -1.77
C THR A 46 8.60 -8.93 -3.24
N TYR A 47 7.34 -9.06 -3.69
CA TYR A 47 6.96 -8.84 -5.09
C TYR A 47 7.31 -7.42 -5.57
N VAL A 48 8.06 -7.33 -6.67
CA VAL A 48 8.39 -6.06 -7.35
C VAL A 48 7.76 -6.08 -8.73
N SER A 49 6.89 -5.11 -9.01
CA SER A 49 6.29 -4.96 -10.34
C SER A 49 7.36 -4.59 -11.36
N VAL A 50 7.50 -5.39 -12.42
CA VAL A 50 8.37 -5.08 -13.56
C VAL A 50 7.58 -4.28 -14.58
N LEU A 51 8.07 -3.12 -14.99
CA LEU A 51 7.48 -2.38 -16.11
C LEU A 51 7.89 -3.08 -17.41
N SER A 52 6.93 -3.73 -18.07
CA SER A 52 7.17 -4.28 -19.42
C SER A 52 7.37 -3.13 -20.40
N LYS A 53 8.34 -3.27 -21.31
CA LYS A 53 8.64 -2.29 -22.37
C LYS A 53 7.45 -2.07 -23.29
#